data_AF-A0A1D1YZ00-F1
#
_entry.id   AF-A0A1D1YZ00-F1
#
_cell.length_a   1.000
_cell.length_b   1.000
_cell.length_c   1.000
_cell.angle_alpha   90.00
_cell.angle_beta   90.00
_cell.angle_gamma   90.00
#
_symmetry.space_group_name_H-M   'P 1'
#
loop_
_entity.id
_entity.type
_entity.pdbx_description
1 polymer ?
#
loop_
_entity_poly.entity_id
_entity_poly.type
_entity_poly.pdbx_seq_one_letter_code
_entity_poly.pdbx_strand_id
1 'polypeptide(L)'
;MVINRQLLLTYLYLLIYILLSSGVILYNKWVLSPKYFNFPFPITLTMIHMGFSGAVAFFLVRVFKVVSPVKMTFQIYSTCVIPISAFFASSLWFGNTAYLHISVAFIQMLKALMPVATFVMAVICGIDKLRCDVFLNMVLVSV
;
A
#
# COMPACT_ATOMS: atom_id res chain seq x y z
N MET A 1 -0.46 33.42 7.25
CA MET A 1 -0.82 31.98 7.18
C MET A 1 -0.01 31.26 8.25
N VAL A 2 -0.56 31.09 9.45
CA VAL A 2 0.18 30.47 10.57
C VAL A 2 0.23 28.97 10.28
N ILE A 3 1.42 28.45 9.98
CA ILE A 3 1.66 27.02 9.83
C ILE A 3 1.36 26.35 11.18
N ASN A 4 0.23 25.66 11.22
CA ASN A 4 -0.18 24.90 12.39
C ASN A 4 0.78 23.71 12.57
N ARG A 5 1.20 23.43 13.81
CA ARG A 5 2.13 22.32 14.15
C ARG A 5 1.66 20.99 13.58
N GLN A 6 0.34 20.77 13.56
CA GLN A 6 -0.27 19.57 12.99
C GLN A 6 -0.09 19.48 11.47
N LEU A 7 -0.16 20.61 10.75
CA LEU A 7 0.08 20.66 9.31
C LEU A 7 1.53 20.32 9.00
N LEU A 8 2.47 20.88 9.78
CA LEU A 8 3.90 20.61 9.64
C LEU A 8 4.23 19.14 9.91
N LEU A 9 3.62 18.53 10.94
CA LEU A 9 3.76 17.10 11.19
C LEU A 9 3.21 16.26 10.03
N THR A 10 2.06 16.61 9.47
CA THR A 10 1.50 15.90 8.30
C THR A 10 2.44 15.98 7.09
N TYR A 11 2.97 17.17 6.77
CA TYR A 11 3.93 17.31 5.67
C TYR A 11 5.21 16.51 5.91
N LEU A 12 5.71 16.49 7.15
CA LEU A 12 6.90 15.71 7.51
C LEU A 12 6.63 14.20 7.37
N TYR A 13 5.48 13.70 7.80
CA TYR A 13 5.09 12.30 7.59
C TYR A 13 4.98 11.95 6.09
N LEU A 14 4.41 12.84 5.28
CA LEU A 14 4.33 12.66 3.83
C LEU A 14 5.71 12.62 3.18
N LEU A 15 6.62 13.52 3.57
CA LEU A 15 7.96 13.58 3.02
C LEU A 15 8.75 12.32 3.36
N ILE A 16 8.70 11.88 4.63
CA ILE A 16 9.29 10.60 5.08
C ILE A 16 8.72 9.45 4.27
N TYR A 17 7.39 9.39 4.12
CA TYR A 17 6.74 8.34 3.34
C TYR A 17 7.22 8.30 1.88
N ILE A 18 7.32 9.45 1.21
CA ILE A 18 7.77 9.55 -0.19
C ILE A 18 9.22 9.07 -0.34
N LEU A 19 10.12 9.52 0.54
CA LEU A 19 11.53 9.13 0.51
C LEU A 19 11.73 7.64 0.76
N LEU A 20 11.07 7.08 1.79
CA LEU A 20 11.16 5.65 2.07
C LEU A 20 10.52 4.81 0.95
N SER A 21 9.35 5.22 0.44
CA SER A 21 8.65 4.50 -0.63
C SER A 21 9.48 4.46 -1.93
N SER A 22 10.03 5.60 -2.35
CA SER A 22 10.90 5.67 -3.52
C SER A 22 12.18 4.84 -3.35
N GLY A 23 12.79 4.87 -2.16
CA GLY A 23 13.95 4.04 -1.82
C GLY A 23 13.67 2.54 -1.94
N VAL A 24 12.54 2.07 -1.39
CA VAL A 24 12.13 0.65 -1.48
C VAL A 24 11.87 0.23 -2.93
N ILE A 25 11.26 1.10 -3.75
CA ILE A 25 11.02 0.80 -5.17
C ILE A 25 12.34 0.63 -5.93
N LEU A 26 13.30 1.53 -5.72
CA LEU A 26 14.61 1.46 -6.37
C LEU A 26 15.41 0.25 -5.86
N TYR A 27 15.35 -0.05 -4.56
CA TYR A 27 15.98 -1.21 -3.97
C TYR A 27 15.42 -2.52 -4.54
N ASN A 28 14.10 -2.65 -4.64
CA ASN A 28 13.46 -3.80 -5.27
C ASN A 28 13.92 -3.97 -6.73
N LYS A 29 14.01 -2.88 -7.49
CA LYS A 29 14.53 -2.92 -8.87
C LYS A 29 15.98 -3.40 -8.92
N TRP A 30 16.83 -3.00 -7.97
CA TRP A 30 18.23 -3.41 -7.89
C TRP A 30 18.38 -4.90 -7.55
N VAL A 31 17.62 -5.39 -6.57
CA VAL A 31 17.61 -6.81 -6.16
C VAL A 31 17.15 -7.73 -7.30
N LEU A 32 16.11 -7.31 -8.03
CA LEU A 32 15.56 -8.11 -9.13
C LEU A 32 16.38 -8.05 -10.42
N SER A 33 17.28 -7.08 -10.55
CA SER A 33 18.01 -6.91 -11.79
C SER A 33 19.08 -8.01 -11.95
N PRO A 34 19.09 -8.72 -13.09
CA PRO A 34 20.02 -9.84 -13.34
C PRO A 34 21.49 -9.42 -13.41
N LYS A 35 21.77 -8.10 -13.47
CA LYS A 35 23.11 -7.53 -13.54
C LYS A 35 23.76 -7.26 -12.17
N TYR A 36 22.98 -7.30 -11.08
CA TYR A 36 23.45 -6.97 -9.73
C TYR A 36 23.33 -8.15 -8.76
N PHE A 37 22.12 -8.44 -8.26
CA PHE A 37 21.89 -9.45 -7.22
C PHE A 37 21.31 -10.77 -7.76
N ASN A 38 20.65 -10.72 -8.92
CA ASN A 38 20.16 -11.90 -9.66
C ASN A 38 19.19 -12.78 -8.84
N PHE A 39 18.23 -12.16 -8.13
CA PHE A 39 17.18 -12.88 -7.40
C PHE A 39 15.82 -12.77 -8.15
N PRO A 40 15.46 -13.76 -9.00
CA PRO A 40 14.32 -13.67 -9.92
C PRO A 40 12.96 -13.97 -9.27
N PHE A 41 12.82 -13.82 -7.94
CA PHE A 41 11.60 -14.20 -7.21
C PHE A 41 10.96 -13.00 -6.45
N PRO A 42 10.25 -12.09 -7.15
CA PRO A 42 9.57 -10.93 -6.52
C PRO A 42 8.54 -11.32 -5.45
N ILE A 43 7.90 -12.47 -5.64
CA ILE A 43 6.87 -12.97 -4.72
C ILE A 43 7.52 -13.36 -3.38
N THR A 44 8.63 -14.11 -3.42
CA THR A 44 9.39 -14.48 -2.22
C THR A 44 9.91 -13.26 -1.48
N LEU A 45 10.42 -12.26 -2.22
CA LEU A 45 10.83 -10.99 -1.63
C LEU A 45 9.67 -10.34 -0.87
N THR A 46 8.49 -10.24 -1.48
CA THR A 46 7.31 -9.63 -0.84
C THR A 46 6.81 -10.43 0.37
N MET A 47 6.85 -11.76 0.31
CA MET A 47 6.53 -12.61 1.46
C MET A 47 7.45 -12.34 2.65
N ILE A 48 8.75 -12.14 2.40
CA ILE A 48 9.72 -11.78 3.45
C ILE A 48 9.40 -10.40 4.02
N HIS A 49 9.08 -9.40 3.18
CA HIS A 49 8.70 -8.07 3.65
C HIS A 49 7.45 -8.08 4.54
N MET A 50 6.41 -8.80 4.14
CA MET A 50 5.16 -8.90 4.90
C MET A 50 5.32 -9.76 6.17
N GLY A 51 6.14 -10.81 6.10
CA GLY A 51 6.50 -11.61 7.27
C GLY A 51 7.30 -10.80 8.31
N PHE A 52 8.27 -10.01 7.85
CA PHE A 52 9.05 -9.13 8.70
C PHE A 52 8.20 -8.04 9.35
N SER A 53 7.34 -7.36 8.56
CA SER A 53 6.45 -6.33 9.11
C SER A 53 5.46 -6.93 10.13
N GLY A 54 4.93 -8.13 9.87
CA GLY A 54 4.09 -8.87 10.80
C GLY A 54 4.81 -9.24 12.10
N ALA A 55 6.05 -9.74 12.01
CA ALA A 55 6.85 -10.09 13.18
C ALA A 55 7.19 -8.85 14.02
N VAL A 56 7.63 -7.77 13.38
CA VAL A 56 7.93 -6.50 14.05
C VAL A 56 6.68 -5.94 14.73
N ALA A 57 5.53 -5.95 14.04
CA ALA A 57 4.25 -5.53 14.62
C ALA A 57 3.86 -6.39 15.84
N PHE A 58 4.05 -7.72 15.76
CA PHE A 58 3.81 -8.63 16.88
C PHE A 58 4.68 -8.28 18.09
N PHE A 59 5.99 -8.08 17.89
CA PHE A 59 6.90 -7.68 18.98
C PHE A 59 6.53 -6.33 19.59
N LEU A 60 6.26 -5.32 18.77
CA LEU A 60 5.86 -3.98 19.22
C LEU A 60 4.58 -3.99 20.07
N VAL A 61 3.58 -4.76 19.67
CA VAL A 61 2.27 -4.80 20.34
C VAL A 61 2.26 -5.75 21.54
N ARG A 62 2.86 -6.94 21.43
CA ARG A 62 2.74 -8.00 22.45
C ARG A 62 3.88 -7.98 23.47
N VAL A 63 5.11 -7.67 23.04
CA VAL A 63 6.29 -7.69 23.91
C VAL A 63 6.56 -6.30 24.48
N PHE A 64 6.71 -5.30 23.61
CA PHE A 64 7.06 -3.95 24.04
C PHE A 64 5.87 -3.10 24.49
N LYS A 65 4.62 -3.53 24.23
CA LYS A 65 3.37 -2.83 24.57
C LYS A 65 3.37 -1.33 24.22
N VAL A 66 4.06 -0.97 23.13
CA VAL A 66 4.16 0.44 22.68
C VAL A 66 2.80 0.98 22.22
N VAL A 67 1.90 0.07 21.83
CA VAL A 67 0.55 0.39 21.36
C VAL A 67 -0.48 -0.40 22.17
N SER A 68 -1.59 0.23 22.54
CA SER A 68 -2.70 -0.40 23.25
C SER A 68 -3.31 -1.54 22.41
N PRO A 69 -3.39 -2.77 22.92
CA PRO A 69 -3.97 -3.88 22.18
C PRO A 69 -5.46 -3.64 21.94
N VAL A 70 -5.88 -3.67 20.67
CA VAL A 70 -7.29 -3.57 20.29
C VAL A 70 -8.00 -4.88 20.62
N LYS A 71 -9.05 -4.82 21.43
CA LYS A 71 -9.92 -5.98 21.71
C LYS A 71 -10.78 -6.27 20.48
N MET A 72 -10.32 -7.15 19.60
CA MET A 72 -11.08 -7.66 18.46
C MET A 72 -11.85 -8.92 18.85
N THR A 73 -13.16 -8.96 18.63
CA THR A 73 -13.97 -10.18 18.75
C THR A 73 -13.72 -11.11 17.56
N PHE A 74 -13.74 -12.43 17.77
CA PHE A 74 -13.52 -13.44 16.72
C PHE A 74 -14.45 -13.26 15.50
N GLN A 75 -15.69 -12.83 15.73
CA GLN A 75 -16.65 -12.53 14.66
C GLN A 75 -16.18 -11.40 13.74
N ILE A 76 -15.71 -10.27 14.29
CA ILE A 76 -15.20 -9.13 13.50
C ILE A 76 -13.93 -9.53 12.76
N TYR A 77 -13.07 -10.33 13.42
CA TYR A 77 -11.87 -10.86 12.79
C TYR A 77 -12.21 -11.69 11.54
N SER A 78 -13.15 -12.62 11.65
CA SER A 78 -13.51 -13.48 10.53
C SER A 78 -14.27 -12.75 9.41
N THR A 79 -15.18 -11.84 9.75
CA THR A 79 -16.05 -11.18 8.76
C THR A 79 -15.39 -9.97 8.10
N CYS A 80 -14.45 -9.31 8.77
CA CYS A 80 -13.80 -8.11 8.23
C CYS A 80 -12.31 -8.35 7.93
N VAL A 81 -11.53 -8.85 8.89
CA VAL A 81 -10.07 -8.92 8.75
C VAL A 81 -9.64 -9.97 7.73
N ILE A 82 -10.22 -11.18 7.78
CA ILE A 82 -9.87 -12.26 6.85
C ILE A 82 -10.14 -11.88 5.39
N PRO A 83 -11.35 -11.41 4.98
CA PRO A 83 -11.61 -11.09 3.58
C PRO A 83 -10.75 -9.93 3.09
N ILE A 84 -10.56 -8.88 3.89
CA ILE A 84 -9.67 -7.76 3.53
C ILE A 84 -8.25 -8.26 3.31
N SER A 85 -7.74 -9.12 4.20
CA SER A 85 -6.40 -9.69 4.10
C SER A 85 -6.26 -10.60 2.87
N ALA A 86 -7.29 -11.38 2.52
CA ALA A 86 -7.30 -12.24 1.35
C ALA A 86 -7.24 -11.44 0.04
N PHE A 87 -8.06 -10.39 -0.08
CA PHE A 87 -8.00 -9.49 -1.25
C PHE A 87 -6.68 -8.72 -1.32
N PHE A 88 -6.13 -8.30 -0.18
CA PHE A 88 -4.83 -7.66 -0.13
C PHE A 88 -3.70 -8.61 -0.55
N ALA A 89 -3.69 -9.84 -0.04
CA ALA A 89 -2.71 -10.86 -0.43
C ALA A 89 -2.80 -11.21 -1.93
N SER A 90 -4.03 -11.34 -2.44
CA SER A 90 -4.29 -11.54 -3.87
C SER A 90 -3.75 -10.38 -4.72
N SER A 91 -4.02 -9.13 -4.31
CA SER A 91 -3.48 -7.93 -4.96
C SER A 91 -1.96 -7.90 -4.97
N LEU A 92 -1.31 -8.28 -3.86
CA LEU A 92 0.15 -8.40 -3.79
C LEU A 92 0.68 -9.50 -4.72
N TRP A 93 0.02 -10.66 -4.78
CA TRP A 93 0.44 -11.77 -5.63
C TRP A 93 0.39 -11.39 -7.11
N PHE A 94 -0.74 -10.85 -7.57
CA PHE A 94 -0.92 -10.41 -8.94
C PHE A 94 -0.02 -9.22 -9.28
N GLY A 95 0.10 -8.26 -8.35
CA GLY A 95 0.99 -7.12 -8.51
C GLY A 95 2.46 -7.53 -8.67
N ASN A 96 2.94 -8.46 -7.83
CA ASN A 96 4.31 -8.98 -7.90
C ASN A 96 4.59 -9.85 -9.12
N THR A 97 3.60 -10.57 -9.62
CA THR A 97 3.70 -11.31 -10.87
C THR A 97 3.80 -10.35 -12.07
N ALA A 98 3.07 -9.24 -12.04
CA ALA A 98 3.12 -8.23 -13.10
C ALA A 98 4.48 -7.53 -13.23
N TYR A 99 5.27 -7.40 -12.15
CA TYR A 99 6.64 -6.87 -12.21
C TYR A 99 7.58 -7.68 -13.11
N LEU A 100 7.30 -8.97 -13.33
CA LEU A 100 8.11 -9.81 -14.22
C LEU A 100 7.83 -9.54 -15.70
N HIS A 101 6.65 -9.01 -16.01
CA HIS A 101 6.19 -8.82 -17.40
C HIS A 101 6.19 -7.36 -17.84
N ILE A 102 6.27 -6.41 -16.91
CA ILE A 102 5.99 -5.00 -17.20
C ILE A 102 7.05 -4.08 -16.57
N SER A 103 7.35 -2.96 -17.24
CA SER A 103 8.33 -1.98 -16.75
C SER A 103 7.84 -1.23 -15.50
N VAL A 104 8.78 -0.82 -14.65
CA VAL A 104 8.50 -0.06 -13.42
C VAL A 104 7.72 1.23 -13.70
N ALA A 105 8.01 1.91 -14.82
CA ALA A 105 7.32 3.14 -15.23
C ALA A 105 5.84 2.90 -15.54
N PHE A 106 5.51 1.81 -16.25
CA PHE A 106 4.12 1.46 -16.55
C PHE A 106 3.36 1.02 -15.29
N ILE A 107 4.03 0.32 -14.36
CA ILE A 107 3.44 -0.02 -13.06
C ILE A 107 3.11 1.24 -12.24
N GLN A 108 3.95 2.27 -12.32
CA GLN A 108 3.66 3.55 -11.68
C GLN A 108 2.46 4.26 -12.30
N MET A 109 2.29 4.19 -13.63
CA MET A 109 1.08 4.69 -14.31
C MET A 109 -0.18 3.94 -13.86
N LEU A 110 -0.12 2.60 -13.75
CA LEU A 110 -1.24 1.81 -13.23
C LEU A 110 -1.61 2.17 -11.78
N LYS A 111 -0.63 2.52 -10.94
CA LYS A 111 -0.89 3.00 -9.58
C LYS A 111 -1.58 4.37 -9.56
N ALA A 112 -1.30 5.24 -10.54
CA ALA A 112 -1.96 6.53 -10.65
C ALA A 112 -3.47 6.39 -10.92
N LEU A 113 -3.90 5.28 -11.54
CA LEU A 113 -5.30 4.95 -11.80
C LEU A 113 -6.03 4.32 -10.59
N MET A 114 -5.33 3.91 -9.54
CA MET A 114 -5.95 3.31 -8.35
C MET A 114 -7.05 4.19 -7.71
N PRO A 115 -6.86 5.50 -7.50
CA PRO A 115 -7.87 6.36 -6.90
C PRO A 115 -9.19 6.35 -7.69
N VAL A 116 -9.10 6.41 -9.02
CA VAL A 116 -10.26 6.36 -9.92
C VAL A 116 -11.00 5.03 -9.77
N ALA A 117 -10.27 3.91 -9.80
CA ALA A 117 -10.87 2.58 -9.63
C ALA A 117 -11.53 2.42 -8.25
N THR A 118 -10.89 2.90 -7.18
CA THR A 118 -11.46 2.85 -5.82
C THR A 118 -12.70 3.72 -5.67
N PHE A 119 -12.72 4.90 -6.30
CA PHE A 119 -13.88 5.78 -6.28
C PHE A 119 -15.07 5.18 -7.03
N VAL A 120 -14.85 4.60 -8.21
CA VAL A 120 -15.89 3.89 -8.96
C VAL A 120 -16.48 2.74 -8.14
N MET A 121 -15.63 1.94 -7.49
CA MET A 121 -16.10 0.86 -6.62
C MET A 121 -16.88 1.38 -5.39
N ALA A 122 -16.44 2.48 -4.78
CA ALA A 122 -17.15 3.10 -3.66
C ALA A 122 -18.55 3.58 -4.06
N VAL A 123 -18.70 4.12 -5.27
CA VAL A 123 -19.99 4.54 -5.83
C VAL A 123 -20.88 3.33 -6.14
N ILE A 124 -20.34 2.26 -6.74
CA ILE A 124 -21.10 1.02 -7.03
C ILE A 124 -21.60 0.38 -5.73
N CYS A 125 -20.76 0.34 -4.69
CA CYS A 125 -21.13 -0.16 -3.37
C CYS A 125 -22.08 0.77 -2.60
N GLY A 126 -22.43 1.94 -3.15
CA GLY A 126 -23.33 2.91 -2.52
C GLY A 126 -22.75 3.59 -1.28
N ILE A 127 -21.43 3.54 -1.08
CA ILE A 127 -20.73 4.18 0.04
C ILE A 127 -20.61 5.69 -0.20
N ASP A 128 -20.40 6.10 -1.45
CA ASP A 128 -20.23 7.49 -1.85
C ASP A 128 -21.25 7.94 -2.91
N LYS A 129 -21.65 9.22 -2.87
CA LYS A 129 -22.48 9.83 -3.91
C LYS A 129 -21.61 10.28 -5.08
N LEU A 130 -22.10 10.06 -6.30
CA LEU A 130 -21.39 10.41 -7.53
C LEU A 130 -21.28 11.94 -7.67
N ARG A 131 -20.15 12.49 -7.23
CA ARG A 131 -19.80 13.91 -7.39
C ARG A 131 -18.82 14.04 -8.56
N CYS A 132 -19.30 14.57 -9.68
CA CYS A 132 -18.50 14.73 -10.89
C CYS A 132 -17.24 15.59 -10.67
N ASP A 133 -17.28 16.59 -9.78
CA ASP A 133 -16.12 17.45 -9.49
C ASP A 133 -14.93 16.66 -8.89
N VAL A 134 -15.23 15.72 -7.98
CA VAL A 134 -14.20 14.90 -7.31
C VAL A 134 -13.68 13.84 -8.27
N PHE A 135 -14.57 13.26 -9.07
CA PHE A 135 -14.20 12.29 -10.09
C PHE A 135 -13.29 12.90 -11.17
N LEU A 136 -13.63 14.09 -11.66
CA LEU A 136 -12.81 14.82 -12.64
C LEU A 136 -11.42 15.16 -12.09
N ASN A 137 -11.32 15.59 -10.83
CA ASN A 137 -10.02 15.84 -10.18
C ASN A 137 -9.19 14.55 -10.06
N MET A 138 -9.83 13.42 -9.73
CA MET A 138 -9.13 12.13 -9.67
C MET A 138 -8.64 11.68 -11.04
N VAL A 139 -9.47 11.81 -12.09
CA VAL A 139 -9.09 11.47 -13.46
C VAL A 139 -7.96 12.37 -13.96
N LEU A 140 -8.01 13.68 -13.66
CA LEU A 140 -6.96 14.63 -14.05
C LEU A 140 -5.61 14.33 -13.40
N VAL A 141 -5.60 13.78 -12.18
CA VAL A 141 -4.36 13.34 -11.50
C VAL A 141 -3.85 12.01 -12.07
N SER A 142 -4.73 11.19 -12.66
CA SER A 142 -4.39 9.87 -13.20
C SER A 142 -3.93 9.87 -14.66
N VAL A 143 -4.22 10.91 -15.44
CA VAL A 143 -3.82 11.10 -16.85
C VAL A 143 -2.49 11.83 -16.93
#